data_AF-A0A933Q167-F1
#
_entry.id   AF-A0A933Q167-F1
#
_cell.length_a   1.000
_cell.length_b   1.000
_cell.length_c   1.000
_cell.angle_alpha   90.00
_cell.angle_beta   90.00
_cell.angle_gamma   90.00
#
_symmetry.space_group_name_H-M   'P 1'
#
loop_
_entity.id
_entity.type
_entity.pdbx_description
1 polymer ?
#
loop_
_entity_poly.entity_id
_entity_poly.type
_entity_poly.pdbx_seq_one_letter_code
_entity_poly.pdbx_strand_id
1 'polypeptide(L)'
;MLSGPTIILQCSACQKPIEEHTAVESDDIPDAVFWTDGRRYAPVIPDEPLLVMCPHCHAPLWLDELEELGTFEPLDDWRDEFSDAREYVIPAPDDYFALLDSTVDNPEKEHYIRLNAWWTLNDERRESPDEIPLSSRETYNLKSLARMLDESDDHDRVMKAEIMRELGRFPDALALLSHRFDDDMAEAVEIIRSLAQKNDRYVREMQF
;
A
#
# COMPACT_ATOMS: atom_id res chain seq x y z
N MET A 1 -13.13 15.75 9.04
CA MET A 1 -12.34 15.90 7.81
C MET A 1 -12.74 17.22 7.16
N LEU A 2 -11.80 18.16 7.01
CA LEU A 2 -11.99 19.26 6.09
C LEU A 2 -11.58 18.73 4.71
N SER A 3 -12.51 18.72 3.75
CA SER A 3 -12.19 18.38 2.37
C SER A 3 -11.16 19.38 1.84
N GLY A 4 -10.06 18.88 1.29
CA GLY A 4 -9.11 19.68 0.54
C GLY A 4 -9.67 20.02 -0.86
N PRO A 5 -8.88 20.71 -1.69
CA PRO A 5 -9.27 20.95 -3.07
C PRO A 5 -9.54 19.66 -3.85
N THR A 6 -10.41 19.76 -4.84
CA THR A 6 -10.63 18.72 -5.84
C THR A 6 -9.74 19.00 -7.05
N ILE A 7 -8.96 18.00 -7.43
CA ILE A 7 -8.08 18.06 -8.60
C ILE A 7 -8.76 17.27 -9.72
N ILE A 8 -8.82 17.86 -10.91
CA ILE A 8 -9.33 17.20 -12.11
C ILE A 8 -8.14 16.79 -12.98
N LEU A 9 -7.98 15.49 -13.17
CA LEU A 9 -6.89 14.88 -13.93
C LEU A 9 -7.40 14.31 -15.25
N GLN A 10 -6.55 14.29 -16.28
CA GLN A 10 -6.87 13.65 -17.55
C GLN A 10 -6.35 12.21 -17.60
N CYS A 11 -7.25 11.26 -17.90
CA CYS A 11 -6.82 9.88 -18.15
C CYS A 11 -5.90 9.78 -19.37
N SER A 12 -4.68 9.28 -19.19
CA SER A 12 -3.72 9.09 -20.30
C SER A 12 -4.21 8.11 -21.38
N ALA A 13 -5.08 7.15 -21.04
CA ALA A 13 -5.58 6.14 -21.97
C ALA A 13 -6.84 6.56 -22.75
N CYS A 14 -7.84 7.15 -22.08
CA CYS A 14 -9.13 7.49 -22.70
C CYS A 14 -9.44 8.98 -22.76
N GLN A 15 -8.55 9.83 -22.22
CA GLN A 15 -8.62 11.30 -22.27
C GLN A 15 -9.82 11.90 -21.52
N LYS A 16 -10.58 11.09 -20.77
CA LYS A 16 -11.70 11.55 -19.95
C LYS A 16 -11.20 12.08 -18.60
N PRO A 17 -11.92 13.07 -18.01
CA PRO A 17 -11.57 13.63 -16.72
C PRO A 17 -11.83 12.64 -15.58
N ILE A 18 -10.96 12.71 -14.57
CA ILE A 18 -10.98 11.94 -13.34
C ILE A 18 -10.90 12.92 -12.17
N GLU A 19 -11.65 12.65 -11.12
CA GLU A 19 -11.75 13.46 -9.90
C GLU A 19 -10.83 12.86 -8.84
N GLU A 20 -9.95 13.67 -8.27
CA GLU A 20 -9.14 13.35 -7.09
C GLU A 20 -9.54 14.31 -5.96
N HIS A 21 -9.99 13.73 -4.85
CA HIS A 21 -10.29 14.47 -3.63
C HIS A 21 -9.09 14.45 -2.70
N THR A 22 -8.54 15.62 -2.38
CA THR A 22 -7.48 15.74 -1.38
C THR A 22 -8.08 15.95 0.02
N ALA A 23 -7.32 15.64 1.06
CA ALA A 23 -7.66 15.98 2.44
C ALA A 23 -6.70 17.01 3.02
N VAL A 24 -7.19 17.82 3.95
CA VAL A 24 -6.31 18.69 4.74
C VAL A 24 -5.63 17.83 5.80
N GLU A 25 -4.29 17.86 5.82
CA GLU A 25 -3.47 17.20 6.84
C GLU A 25 -3.92 17.63 8.25
N SER A 26 -3.98 16.66 9.17
CA SER A 26 -4.26 16.91 10.58
C SER A 26 -3.19 16.24 11.42
N ASP A 27 -2.55 17.03 12.29
CA ASP A 27 -1.44 16.59 13.14
C ASP A 27 -1.87 15.64 14.28
N ASP A 28 -3.18 15.53 14.56
CA ASP A 28 -3.76 14.68 15.60
C ASP A 28 -4.60 13.56 14.96
N ILE A 29 -4.02 12.37 14.83
CA ILE A 29 -4.71 11.17 14.33
C ILE A 29 -4.93 10.21 15.50
N PRO A 30 -6.01 10.36 16.29
CA PRO A 30 -6.38 9.34 17.25
C PRO A 30 -6.70 8.03 16.52
N ASP A 31 -6.40 6.90 17.20
CA ASP A 31 -6.77 5.55 16.78
C ASP A 31 -6.07 5.03 15.50
N ALA A 32 -4.84 5.46 15.23
CA ALA A 32 -4.02 4.86 14.18
C ALA A 32 -3.66 3.40 14.54
N VAL A 33 -3.92 2.48 13.61
CA VAL A 33 -3.62 1.06 13.73
C VAL A 33 -2.42 0.73 12.86
N PHE A 34 -1.44 0.05 13.43
CA PHE A 34 -0.22 -0.36 12.75
C PHE A 34 -0.17 -1.88 12.62
N TRP A 35 0.29 -2.38 11.49
CA TRP A 35 0.38 -3.80 11.20
C TRP A 35 1.82 -4.23 10.93
N THR A 36 2.11 -5.51 11.18
CA THR A 36 3.45 -6.08 11.01
C THR A 36 4.01 -6.00 9.59
N ASP A 37 3.15 -5.90 8.58
CA ASP A 37 3.49 -5.71 7.17
C ASP A 37 3.74 -4.25 6.77
N GLY A 38 3.81 -3.34 7.74
CA GLY A 38 4.02 -1.91 7.53
C GLY A 38 2.76 -1.15 7.09
N ARG A 39 1.61 -1.82 6.95
CA ARG A 39 0.34 -1.14 6.69
C ARG A 39 -0.05 -0.31 7.90
N ARG A 40 -0.36 0.97 7.67
CA ARG A 40 -0.96 1.87 8.64
C ARG A 40 -2.40 2.16 8.22
N TYR A 41 -3.33 2.03 9.15
CA TYR A 41 -4.70 2.49 8.97
C TYR A 41 -4.97 3.65 9.92
N ALA A 42 -5.50 4.75 9.37
CA ALA A 42 -5.85 5.95 10.11
C ALA A 42 -7.29 6.33 9.76
N PRO A 43 -8.27 6.19 10.68
CA PRO A 43 -9.70 6.38 10.36
C PRO A 43 -10.07 7.75 9.78
N VAL A 44 -9.24 8.77 9.98
CA VAL A 44 -9.51 10.16 9.60
C VAL A 44 -8.65 10.68 8.45
N ILE A 45 -7.72 9.87 7.93
CA ILE A 45 -6.84 10.24 6.81
C ILE A 45 -7.14 9.31 5.63
N PRO A 46 -7.54 9.86 4.46
CA PRO A 46 -7.68 9.04 3.27
C PRO A 46 -6.33 8.47 2.84
N ASP A 47 -6.34 7.26 2.29
CA ASP A 47 -5.18 6.75 1.58
C ASP A 47 -4.93 7.63 0.34
N GLU A 48 -3.68 7.99 0.09
CA GLU A 48 -3.25 8.72 -1.11
C GLU A 48 -2.56 7.73 -2.06
N PRO A 49 -3.32 7.03 -2.92
CA PRO A 49 -2.76 6.03 -3.82
C PRO A 49 -1.97 6.69 -4.95
N LEU A 50 -0.78 6.18 -5.27
CA LEU A 50 -0.06 6.59 -6.48
C LEU A 50 -0.64 5.91 -7.73
N LEU A 51 -1.22 4.72 -7.58
CA LEU A 51 -1.80 3.93 -8.67
C LEU A 51 -3.29 3.76 -8.47
N VAL A 52 -4.07 4.12 -9.49
CA VAL A 52 -5.54 3.99 -9.50
C VAL A 52 -6.03 3.39 -10.82
N MET A 53 -7.30 3.00 -10.84
CA MET A 53 -7.99 2.53 -12.04
C MET A 53 -8.90 3.62 -12.59
N CYS A 54 -8.83 3.87 -13.89
CA CYS A 54 -9.71 4.82 -14.56
C CYS A 54 -11.19 4.37 -14.43
N PRO A 55 -12.10 5.23 -13.95
CA PRO A 55 -13.51 4.88 -13.80
C PRO A 55 -14.26 4.75 -15.15
N HIS A 56 -13.62 5.15 -16.25
CA HIS A 56 -14.22 5.15 -17.59
C HIS A 56 -13.77 3.99 -18.47
N CYS A 57 -12.47 3.68 -18.46
CA CYS A 57 -11.89 2.64 -19.31
C CYS A 57 -11.16 1.53 -18.55
N HIS A 58 -11.07 1.65 -17.22
CA HIS A 58 -10.38 0.69 -16.34
C HIS A 58 -8.89 0.50 -16.68
N ALA A 59 -8.26 1.50 -17.30
CA ALA A 59 -6.82 1.53 -17.45
C ALA A 59 -6.14 1.84 -16.10
N PRO A 60 -4.99 1.22 -15.80
CA PRO A 60 -4.15 1.59 -14.67
C PRO A 60 -3.51 2.96 -14.91
N LEU A 61 -3.54 3.84 -13.92
CA LEU A 61 -3.04 5.22 -14.01
C LEU A 61 -2.18 5.56 -12.80
N TRP A 62 -1.00 6.11 -13.06
CA TRP A 62 -0.14 6.70 -12.03
C TRP A 62 -0.52 8.17 -11.89
N LEU A 63 -1.03 8.58 -10.72
CA LEU A 63 -1.61 9.92 -10.52
C LEU A 63 -0.60 11.04 -10.78
N ASP A 64 0.65 10.84 -10.36
CA ASP A 64 1.77 11.77 -10.53
C ASP A 64 2.23 11.93 -12.00
N GLU A 65 1.73 11.09 -12.90
CA GLU A 65 2.01 11.14 -14.34
C GLU A 65 0.85 11.70 -15.18
N LEU A 66 -0.29 12.02 -14.55
CA LEU A 66 -1.46 12.54 -15.26
C LEU A 66 -1.39 14.05 -15.47
N GLU A 67 -1.99 14.52 -16.57
CA GLU A 67 -2.15 15.95 -16.81
C GLU A 67 -3.25 16.52 -15.89
N GLU A 68 -2.90 17.53 -15.10
CA GLU A 68 -3.87 18.31 -14.35
C GLU A 68 -4.63 19.28 -15.26
N LEU A 69 -5.95 19.11 -15.32
CA LEU A 69 -6.86 20.00 -16.06
C LEU A 69 -7.30 21.19 -15.20
N GLY A 70 -7.31 21.04 -13.88
CA GLY A 70 -7.56 22.12 -12.95
C GLY A 70 -7.65 21.67 -11.49
N THR A 71 -7.54 22.65 -10.58
CA THR A 71 -7.69 22.49 -9.14
C THR A 71 -8.77 23.44 -8.64
N PHE A 72 -9.68 22.94 -7.81
CA PHE A 72 -10.90 23.64 -7.39
C PHE A 72 -11.09 23.53 -5.88
N GLU A 73 -11.42 24.65 -5.22
CA GLU A 73 -11.74 24.66 -3.80
C GLU A 73 -13.09 23.95 -3.54
N PRO A 74 -13.37 23.45 -2.31
CA PRO A 74 -14.59 22.68 -2.02
C PRO A 74 -15.94 23.36 -2.35
N LEU A 75 -15.95 24.68 -2.52
CA LEU A 75 -17.15 25.47 -2.85
C LEU A 75 -17.21 25.93 -4.31
N ASP A 76 -16.19 25.61 -5.11
CA ASP A 76 -16.13 25.98 -6.53
C ASP A 76 -17.04 25.10 -7.37
N ASP A 77 -17.75 25.72 -8.33
CA ASP A 77 -18.63 25.01 -9.26
C ASP A 77 -17.90 24.67 -10.56
N TRP A 78 -17.19 23.55 -10.53
CA TRP A 78 -16.43 23.02 -11.67
C TRP A 78 -17.20 21.96 -12.46
N ARG A 79 -18.33 21.46 -11.93
CA ARG A 79 -19.10 20.36 -12.54
C ARG A 79 -19.73 20.75 -13.87
N ASP A 80 -19.97 22.05 -14.09
CA ASP A 80 -20.41 22.55 -15.40
C ASP A 80 -19.34 22.37 -16.49
N GLU A 81 -18.05 22.52 -16.16
CA GLU A 81 -16.93 22.36 -17.09
C GLU A 81 -16.52 20.89 -17.25
N PHE A 82 -16.55 20.11 -16.16
CA PHE A 82 -16.15 18.70 -16.14
C PHE A 82 -17.29 17.77 -15.70
N SER A 83 -18.45 17.89 -16.36
CA SER A 83 -19.65 17.09 -16.02
C SER A 83 -19.47 15.56 -16.13
N ASP A 84 -18.50 15.12 -16.93
CA ASP A 84 -18.13 13.71 -17.09
C ASP A 84 -17.05 13.23 -16.10
N ALA A 85 -16.53 14.08 -15.22
CA ALA A 85 -15.53 13.67 -14.24
C ALA A 85 -16.11 12.67 -13.24
N ARG A 86 -15.29 11.70 -12.85
CA ARG A 86 -15.65 10.66 -11.88
C ARG A 86 -14.45 10.39 -11.00
N GLU A 87 -14.71 10.09 -9.74
CA GLU A 87 -13.70 9.61 -8.80
C GLU A 87 -13.00 8.36 -9.35
N TYR A 88 -11.68 8.29 -9.14
CA TYR A 88 -10.91 7.11 -9.51
C TYR A 88 -11.35 5.88 -8.71
N VAL A 89 -10.95 4.70 -9.20
CA VAL A 89 -11.23 3.44 -8.52
C VAL A 89 -9.93 2.90 -7.91
N ILE A 90 -9.95 2.51 -6.63
CA ILE A 90 -8.82 1.82 -5.99
C ILE A 90 -8.64 0.44 -6.64
N PRO A 91 -7.42 0.05 -7.06
CA PRO A 91 -7.18 -1.25 -7.66
C PRO A 91 -7.54 -2.39 -6.70
N ALA A 92 -8.23 -3.41 -7.21
CA ALA A 92 -8.47 -4.65 -6.49
C ALA A 92 -7.22 -5.54 -6.47
N PRO A 93 -7.15 -6.59 -5.60
CA PRO A 93 -6.01 -7.51 -5.57
C PRO A 93 -5.63 -8.09 -6.94
N ASP A 94 -6.64 -8.46 -7.74
CA ASP A 94 -6.43 -9.04 -9.08
C ASP A 94 -5.89 -8.02 -10.09
N ASP A 95 -6.14 -6.72 -9.91
CA ASP A 95 -5.62 -5.67 -10.78
C ASP A 95 -4.10 -5.54 -10.63
N TYR A 96 -3.59 -5.50 -9.38
CA TYR A 96 -2.14 -5.50 -9.12
C TYR A 96 -1.46 -6.71 -9.75
N PHE A 97 -2.10 -7.87 -9.66
CA PHE A 97 -1.58 -9.09 -10.23
C PHE A 97 -1.61 -9.12 -11.76
N ALA A 98 -2.65 -8.57 -12.39
CA ALA A 98 -2.69 -8.40 -13.83
C ALA A 98 -1.56 -7.48 -14.32
N LEU A 99 -1.22 -6.45 -13.54
CA LEU A 99 -0.07 -5.58 -13.84
C LEU A 99 1.25 -6.32 -13.71
N LEU A 100 1.44 -7.14 -12.67
CA LEU A 100 2.66 -7.95 -12.48
C LEU A 100 2.84 -9.06 -13.51
N ASP A 101 1.75 -9.53 -14.13
CA ASP A 101 1.82 -10.48 -15.25
C ASP A 101 2.23 -9.81 -16.57
N SER A 102 2.11 -8.48 -16.63
CA SER A 102 2.59 -7.65 -17.74
C SER A 102 4.03 -7.16 -17.49
N THR A 103 4.65 -6.55 -18.49
CA THR A 103 5.99 -5.96 -18.31
C THR A 103 5.88 -4.65 -17.55
N VAL A 104 6.54 -4.58 -16.39
CA VAL A 104 6.70 -3.35 -15.60
C VAL A 104 8.13 -2.83 -15.81
N ASP A 105 8.29 -1.81 -16.64
CA ASP A 105 9.61 -1.32 -17.07
C ASP A 105 10.33 -0.41 -16.04
N ASN A 106 9.76 -0.25 -14.85
CA ASN A 106 10.30 0.59 -13.78
C ASN A 106 10.33 -0.19 -12.44
N PRO A 107 11.52 -0.43 -11.85
CA PRO A 107 11.66 -1.14 -10.57
C PRO A 107 10.90 -0.50 -9.40
N GLU A 108 10.80 0.83 -9.33
CA GLU A 108 10.09 1.53 -8.26
C GLU A 108 8.58 1.30 -8.37
N LYS A 109 8.05 1.34 -9.60
CA LYS A 109 6.64 0.99 -9.88
C LYS A 109 6.35 -0.46 -9.59
N GLU A 110 7.25 -1.37 -9.97
CA GLU A 110 7.13 -2.78 -9.62
C GLU A 110 7.10 -2.97 -8.10
N HIS A 111 8.01 -2.30 -7.37
CA HIS A 111 8.05 -2.34 -5.91
C HIS A 111 6.71 -1.88 -5.31
N TYR A 112 6.20 -0.73 -5.76
CA TYR A 112 4.91 -0.20 -5.33
C TYR A 112 3.76 -1.18 -5.59
N ILE A 113 3.67 -1.74 -6.80
CA ILE A 113 2.63 -2.71 -7.16
C ILE A 113 2.71 -3.95 -6.25
N ARG A 114 3.91 -4.49 -6.02
CA ARG A 114 4.11 -5.69 -5.19
C ARG A 114 3.76 -5.45 -3.72
N LEU A 115 4.12 -4.29 -3.19
CA LEU A 115 3.81 -3.88 -1.82
C LEU A 115 2.30 -3.72 -1.63
N ASN A 116 1.64 -3.01 -2.55
CA ASN A 116 0.19 -2.84 -2.46
C ASN A 116 -0.57 -4.15 -2.67
N ALA A 117 -0.11 -5.04 -3.57
CA ALA A 117 -0.67 -6.39 -3.67
C ALA A 117 -0.54 -7.15 -2.34
N TRP A 118 0.61 -7.05 -1.66
CA TRP A 118 0.78 -7.67 -0.34
C TRP A 118 -0.21 -7.11 0.68
N TRP A 119 -0.34 -5.79 0.77
CA TRP A 119 -1.28 -5.15 1.68
C TRP A 119 -2.73 -5.53 1.38
N THR A 120 -3.21 -5.36 0.15
CA THR A 120 -4.63 -5.65 -0.16
C THR A 120 -4.99 -7.12 0.06
N LEU A 121 -4.03 -8.04 -0.12
CA LEU A 121 -4.24 -9.46 0.18
C LEU A 121 -4.23 -9.77 1.68
N ASN A 122 -3.51 -8.98 2.46
CA ASN A 122 -3.53 -9.09 3.92
C ASN A 122 -4.77 -8.46 4.54
N ASP A 123 -5.54 -7.62 3.84
CA ASP A 123 -6.77 -7.04 4.41
C ASP A 123 -7.76 -8.13 4.86
N GLU A 124 -7.96 -9.20 4.09
CA GLU A 124 -8.79 -10.34 4.52
C GLU A 124 -8.23 -11.02 5.79
N ARG A 125 -6.90 -11.10 5.91
CA ARG A 125 -6.22 -11.69 7.10
C ARG A 125 -6.27 -10.77 8.33
N ARG A 126 -6.39 -9.46 8.13
CA ARG A 126 -6.56 -8.47 9.20
C ARG A 126 -7.96 -8.50 9.78
N GLU A 127 -8.95 -8.67 8.92
CA GLU A 127 -10.37 -8.65 9.31
C GLU A 127 -10.88 -10.01 9.81
N SER A 128 -10.23 -11.10 9.39
CA SER A 128 -10.63 -12.45 9.74
C SER A 128 -9.93 -12.96 11.01
N PRO A 129 -10.66 -13.62 11.94
CA PRO A 129 -10.03 -14.39 13.01
C PRO A 129 -9.38 -15.68 12.50
N ASP A 130 -9.66 -16.07 11.25
CA ASP A 130 -9.15 -17.31 10.68
C ASP A 130 -7.71 -17.16 10.16
N GLU A 131 -6.95 -18.22 10.38
CA GLU A 131 -5.59 -18.37 9.90
C GLU A 131 -5.56 -18.73 8.41
N ILE A 132 -5.72 -17.73 7.54
CA ILE A 132 -5.77 -17.92 6.08
C ILE A 132 -4.34 -18.05 5.52
N PRO A 133 -3.95 -19.22 4.95
CA PRO A 133 -2.61 -19.41 4.40
C PRO A 133 -2.40 -18.60 3.12
N LEU A 134 -1.14 -18.33 2.79
CA LEU A 134 -0.76 -17.75 1.50
C LEU A 134 -0.98 -18.76 0.36
N SER A 135 -1.61 -18.30 -0.71
CA SER A 135 -1.67 -18.95 -2.00
C SER A 135 -0.29 -19.00 -2.67
N SER A 136 -0.19 -19.78 -3.76
CA SER A 136 1.04 -19.85 -4.56
C SER A 136 1.39 -18.50 -5.21
N ARG A 137 0.37 -17.70 -5.57
CA ARG A 137 0.55 -16.40 -6.22
C ARG A 137 1.06 -15.35 -5.22
N GLU A 138 0.44 -15.29 -4.04
CA GLU A 138 0.92 -14.46 -2.92
C GLU A 138 2.34 -14.82 -2.52
N THR A 139 2.62 -16.12 -2.36
CA THR A 139 3.97 -16.62 -2.05
C THR A 139 5.01 -16.17 -3.08
N TYR A 140 4.65 -16.17 -4.37
CA TYR A 140 5.53 -15.70 -5.44
C TYR A 140 5.75 -14.18 -5.36
N ASN A 141 4.69 -13.41 -5.08
CA ASN A 141 4.78 -11.97 -4.90
C ASN A 141 5.75 -11.61 -3.77
N LEU A 142 5.55 -12.19 -2.59
CA LEU A 142 6.40 -11.96 -1.42
C LEU A 142 7.86 -12.31 -1.66
N LYS A 143 8.13 -13.46 -2.29
CA LYS A 143 9.51 -13.83 -2.66
C LYS A 143 10.14 -12.84 -3.64
N SER A 144 9.35 -12.25 -4.52
CA SER A 144 9.85 -11.28 -5.50
C SER A 144 10.10 -9.93 -4.83
N LEU A 145 9.14 -9.44 -4.03
CA LEU A 145 9.30 -8.23 -3.22
C LEU A 145 10.53 -8.31 -2.31
N ALA A 146 10.70 -9.41 -1.57
CA ALA A 146 11.86 -9.60 -0.69
C ALA A 146 13.22 -9.56 -1.43
N ARG A 147 13.27 -9.85 -2.73
CA ARG A 147 14.52 -9.73 -3.51
C ARG A 147 14.84 -8.29 -3.89
N MET A 148 13.85 -7.40 -3.86
CA MET A 148 14.00 -5.99 -4.19
C MET A 148 14.45 -5.16 -2.98
N LEU A 149 14.17 -5.65 -1.76
CA LEU A 149 14.49 -4.95 -0.50
C LEU A 149 15.99 -4.98 -0.17
N ASP A 150 16.54 -3.81 0.16
CA ASP A 150 17.92 -3.62 0.58
C ASP A 150 18.11 -3.89 2.07
N GLU A 151 18.94 -4.88 2.41
CA GLU A 151 19.23 -5.23 3.81
C GLU A 151 20.11 -4.18 4.52
N SER A 152 20.72 -3.26 3.77
CA SER A 152 21.49 -2.15 4.31
C SER A 152 20.62 -1.01 4.86
N ASP A 153 19.38 -0.92 4.38
CA ASP A 153 18.36 -0.02 4.90
C ASP A 153 17.55 -0.72 6.00
N ASP A 154 17.30 0.00 7.10
CA ASP A 154 16.66 -0.58 8.28
C ASP A 154 15.17 -0.88 8.03
N HIS A 155 14.47 -0.01 7.30
CA HIS A 155 13.06 -0.19 6.98
C HIS A 155 12.86 -1.40 6.05
N ASP A 156 13.63 -1.47 4.97
CA ASP A 156 13.64 -2.60 4.05
C ASP A 156 14.02 -3.91 4.74
N ARG A 157 14.99 -3.89 5.65
CA ARG A 157 15.38 -5.09 6.41
C ARG A 157 14.28 -5.58 7.34
N VAL A 158 13.54 -4.69 8.03
CA VAL A 158 12.37 -5.09 8.84
C VAL A 158 11.27 -5.66 7.96
N MET A 159 10.90 -4.99 6.86
CA MET A 159 9.89 -5.51 5.93
C MET A 159 10.29 -6.88 5.37
N LYS A 160 11.57 -7.07 5.01
CA LYS A 160 12.08 -8.34 4.52
C LYS A 160 11.98 -9.44 5.58
N ALA A 161 12.25 -9.11 6.84
CA ALA A 161 12.11 -10.05 7.95
C ALA A 161 10.65 -10.46 8.14
N GLU A 162 9.72 -9.51 8.05
CA GLU A 162 8.28 -9.81 8.08
C GLU A 162 7.87 -10.72 6.92
N ILE A 163 8.33 -10.43 5.70
CA ILE A 163 8.07 -11.30 4.54
C ILE A 163 8.61 -12.72 4.80
N MET A 164 9.82 -12.86 5.35
CA MET A 164 10.35 -14.17 5.72
C MET A 164 9.47 -14.86 6.77
N ARG A 165 8.92 -14.13 7.74
CA ARG A 165 8.00 -14.66 8.75
C ARG A 165 6.70 -15.16 8.13
N GLU A 166 6.07 -14.39 7.25
CA GLU A 166 4.84 -14.80 6.55
C GLU A 166 5.05 -16.01 5.64
N LEU A 167 6.22 -16.10 5.01
CA LEU A 167 6.65 -17.28 4.24
C LEU A 167 7.00 -18.50 5.10
N GLY A 168 6.92 -18.39 6.44
CA GLY A 168 7.29 -19.45 7.39
C GLY A 168 8.79 -19.71 7.49
N ARG A 169 9.61 -18.80 6.96
CA ARG A 169 11.09 -18.83 7.00
C ARG A 169 11.60 -18.14 8.27
N PHE A 170 11.13 -18.59 9.43
CA PHE A 170 11.43 -17.97 10.73
C PHE A 170 12.93 -17.82 11.03
N PRO A 171 13.81 -18.80 10.73
CA PRO A 171 15.25 -18.60 10.95
C PRO A 171 15.84 -17.44 10.15
N ASP A 172 15.36 -17.24 8.92
CA ASP A 172 15.82 -16.15 8.07
C ASP A 172 15.29 -14.79 8.57
N ALA A 173 14.03 -14.74 9.02
CA ALA A 173 13.46 -13.57 9.68
C ALA A 173 14.28 -13.17 10.93
N LEU A 174 14.59 -14.14 11.81
CA LEU A 174 15.37 -13.89 13.01
C LEU A 174 16.81 -13.45 12.72
N ALA A 175 17.42 -13.97 11.64
CA ALA A 175 18.74 -13.54 11.21
C ALA A 175 18.74 -12.06 10.79
N LEU A 176 17.77 -11.65 9.98
CA LEU A 176 17.59 -10.24 9.56
C LEU A 176 17.36 -9.31 10.77
N LEU A 177 16.59 -9.78 11.77
CA LEU A 177 16.28 -9.03 12.98
C LEU A 177 17.39 -9.07 14.04
N SER A 178 18.50 -9.76 13.80
CA SER A 178 19.62 -9.85 14.77
C SER A 178 20.55 -8.64 14.76
N HIS A 179 20.44 -7.82 13.72
CA HIS A 179 21.21 -6.60 13.55
C HIS A 179 20.59 -5.44 14.34
N ARG A 180 21.40 -4.39 14.58
CA ARG A 180 20.91 -3.18 15.23
C ARG A 180 19.99 -2.43 14.26
N PHE A 181 18.87 -1.94 14.78
CA PHE A 181 17.99 -1.02 14.08
C PHE A 181 18.01 0.34 14.78
N ASP A 182 17.55 1.37 14.08
CA ASP A 182 17.24 2.66 14.68
C ASP A 182 16.26 2.52 15.86
N ASP A 183 16.46 3.36 16.88
CA ASP A 183 15.74 3.26 18.16
C ASP A 183 14.22 3.44 17.96
N ASP A 184 13.80 4.22 16.97
CA ASP A 184 12.40 4.45 16.60
C ASP A 184 11.70 3.18 16.06
N MET A 185 12.46 2.18 15.59
CA MET A 185 11.93 0.91 15.10
C MET A 185 12.01 -0.22 16.13
N ALA A 186 12.66 0.02 17.28
CA ALA A 186 13.00 -1.03 18.24
C ALA A 186 11.78 -1.86 18.67
N GLU A 187 10.65 -1.20 18.90
CA GLU A 187 9.43 -1.87 19.36
C GLU A 187 8.80 -2.75 18.28
N ALA A 188 8.66 -2.25 17.06
CA ALA A 188 8.20 -3.03 15.90
C ALA A 188 9.09 -4.26 15.67
N VAL A 189 10.41 -4.08 15.75
CA VAL A 189 11.41 -5.15 15.60
C VAL A 189 11.23 -6.22 16.69
N GLU A 190 11.02 -5.84 17.95
CA GLU A 190 10.76 -6.80 19.03
C GLU A 190 9.45 -7.57 18.84
N ILE A 191 8.38 -6.90 18.39
CA ILE A 191 7.09 -7.54 18.10
C ILE A 191 7.27 -8.61 17.02
N ILE A 192 7.87 -8.26 15.87
CA ILE A 192 8.10 -9.19 14.76
C ILE A 192 9.03 -10.33 15.20
N ARG A 193 10.07 -10.03 15.97
CA ARG A 193 11.00 -11.05 16.51
C ARG A 193 10.28 -12.05 17.41
N SER A 194 9.43 -11.57 18.31
CA SER A 194 8.63 -12.40 19.22
C SER A 194 7.67 -13.32 18.46
N LEU A 195 7.00 -12.79 17.43
CA LEU A 195 6.12 -13.57 16.55
C LEU A 195 6.90 -14.64 15.79
N ALA A 196 8.07 -14.30 15.24
CA ALA A 196 8.93 -15.25 14.54
C ALA A 196 9.44 -16.37 15.48
N GLN A 197 9.80 -16.07 16.72
CA GLN A 197 10.19 -17.07 17.73
C GLN A 197 9.06 -18.04 18.07
N LYS A 198 7.80 -17.58 18.01
CA LYS A 198 6.60 -18.39 18.22
C LYS A 198 6.18 -19.17 16.97
N ASN A 199 6.87 -19.00 15.85
CA ASN A 199 6.48 -19.51 14.53
C ASN A 199 5.08 -19.02 14.08
N ASP A 200 4.68 -17.83 14.52
CA ASP A 200 3.48 -17.17 14.02
C ASP A 200 3.80 -16.57 12.65
N ARG A 201 3.08 -16.99 11.61
CA ARG A 201 3.27 -16.56 10.21
C ARG A 201 2.24 -15.53 9.73
N TYR A 202 1.28 -15.15 10.56
CA TYR A 202 0.18 -14.30 10.08
C TYR A 202 0.48 -12.85 10.40
N VAL A 203 0.03 -11.93 9.54
CA VAL A 203 0.06 -10.50 9.82
C VAL A 203 -0.66 -10.22 11.15
N ARG A 204 -0.10 -9.33 11.98
CA ARG A 204 -0.65 -8.97 13.28
C ARG A 204 -0.72 -7.46 13.46
N GLU A 205 -1.69 -7.01 14.23
CA GLU A 205 -1.73 -5.65 14.73
C GLU A 205 -0.60 -5.44 15.73
N MET A 206 0.10 -4.32 15.64
CA MET A 206 1.12 -3.89 16.59
C MET A 206 0.46 -3.09 17.72
N GLN A 207 0.72 -3.50 18.96
CA GLN A 207 0.30 -2.77 20.16
C GLN A 207 1.54 -2.24 20.85
N PHE A 208 1.68 -0.91 20.85
CA PHE A 208 2.72 -0.13 21.51
C PHE A 208 2.27 0.30 22.93
#